data_AF-F5RBY2-F1
#
_entry.id   AF-F5RBY2-F1
#
_cell.length_a   1.000
_cell.length_b   1.000
_cell.length_c   1.000
_cell.angle_alpha   90.00
_cell.angle_beta   90.00
_cell.angle_gamma   90.00
#
_symmetry.space_group_name_H-M   'P 1'
#
loop_
_entity.id
_entity.type
_entity.pdbx_description
1 polymer ?
#
loop_
_entity_poly.entity_id
_entity_poly.type
_entity_poly.pdbx_seq_one_letter_code
_entity_poly.pdbx_strand_id
1 'polypeptide(L)'
;MDDDARRDFMHAHAGVRSTNDLDLHGCQRVLDAARKVGATRPAPEKYVGRHPGYPETCRRGCGALLEKVEALLADMKLPWAYATATLRQMHRNMRLEWATARQLHDLVAALVVEQKKRHMLEAVTSLARALGRTDSDLNALARWLAPVSRPLTPKWQRDLRYLEAMAETLSGEWAARQAAARAAEAA
;
A
#
# COMPACT_ATOMS: atom_id res chain seq x y z
N MET A 1 17.95 -31.47 22.51
CA MET A 1 17.51 -32.13 23.75
C MET A 1 16.51 -33.18 23.34
N ASP A 2 16.74 -34.44 23.69
CA ASP A 2 15.75 -35.49 23.48
C ASP A 2 14.57 -35.33 24.46
N ASP A 3 13.49 -36.08 24.20
CA ASP A 3 12.24 -35.95 24.94
C ASP A 3 12.36 -36.44 26.39
N ASP A 4 13.18 -37.45 26.66
CA ASP A 4 13.35 -38.00 28.01
C ASP A 4 14.22 -37.10 28.89
N ALA A 5 15.30 -36.54 28.34
CA ALA A 5 16.07 -35.48 28.97
C ALA A 5 15.19 -34.27 29.28
N ARG A 6 14.25 -33.90 28.38
CA ARG A 6 13.28 -32.82 28.64
C ARG A 6 12.39 -33.14 29.83
N ARG A 7 11.84 -34.35 29.89
CA ARG A 7 11.00 -34.81 31.01
C ARG A 7 11.77 -34.81 32.33
N ASP A 8 13.01 -35.27 32.34
CA ASP A 8 13.86 -35.29 33.53
C ASP A 8 14.23 -33.88 33.99
N PHE A 9 14.51 -32.98 33.06
CA PHE A 9 14.76 -31.58 33.36
C PHE A 9 13.55 -30.88 33.99
N MET A 10 12.34 -31.13 33.47
CA MET A 10 11.10 -30.61 34.07
C MET A 10 10.83 -31.25 35.44
N HIS A 11 11.07 -32.55 35.59
CA HIS A 11 10.89 -33.22 36.87
C HIS A 11 11.84 -32.66 37.94
N ALA A 12 13.10 -32.40 37.59
CA ALA A 12 14.09 -31.83 38.51
C ALA A 12 13.75 -30.41 39.00
N HIS A 13 13.12 -29.57 38.17
CA HIS A 13 12.91 -28.14 38.48
C HIS A 13 11.45 -27.76 38.79
N ALA A 14 10.49 -28.58 38.38
CA ALA A 14 9.07 -28.35 38.59
C ALA A 14 8.31 -29.57 39.15
N GLY A 15 8.98 -30.72 39.34
CA GLY A 15 8.36 -31.93 39.91
C GLY A 15 7.41 -32.66 38.97
N VAL A 16 7.26 -32.20 37.73
CA VAL A 16 6.33 -32.76 36.74
C VAL A 16 7.07 -33.27 35.51
N ARG A 17 6.57 -34.36 34.93
CA ARG A 17 7.11 -34.94 33.68
C ARG A 17 6.33 -34.54 32.43
N SER A 18 5.19 -33.88 32.59
CA SER A 18 4.36 -33.40 31.48
C SER A 18 4.33 -31.88 31.44
N THR A 19 4.40 -31.33 30.22
CA THR A 19 4.23 -29.89 30.01
C THR A 19 2.81 -29.42 30.33
N ASN A 20 1.81 -30.30 30.21
CA ASN A 20 0.41 -29.98 30.54
C ASN A 20 0.18 -29.80 32.06
N ASP A 21 1.07 -30.34 32.89
CA ASP A 21 0.94 -30.29 34.35
C ASP A 21 1.72 -29.11 34.97
N LEU A 22 2.31 -28.24 34.13
CA LEU A 22 3.03 -27.05 34.59
C LEU A 22 2.04 -25.93 34.95
N ASP A 23 2.11 -25.47 36.20
CA ASP A 23 1.53 -24.20 36.62
C ASP A 23 2.46 -23.03 36.22
N LEU A 24 1.97 -21.79 36.40
CA LEU A 24 2.72 -20.59 36.03
C LEU A 24 4.07 -20.50 36.78
N HIS A 25 4.10 -20.89 38.05
CA HIS A 25 5.30 -20.90 38.86
C HIS A 25 6.30 -21.99 38.42
N GLY A 26 5.81 -23.18 38.08
CA GLY A 26 6.60 -24.27 37.52
C GLY A 26 7.22 -23.89 36.18
N CYS A 27 6.45 -23.25 35.29
CA CYS A 27 6.95 -22.69 34.04
C CYS A 27 8.12 -21.73 34.30
N GLN A 28 7.96 -20.81 35.26
CA GLN A 28 8.99 -19.83 35.60
C GLN A 28 10.27 -20.49 36.13
N ARG A 29 10.15 -21.48 37.03
CA ARG A 29 11.31 -22.24 37.56
C ARG A 29 12.09 -22.96 36.46
N VAL A 30 11.38 -23.63 35.55
CA VAL A 30 12.00 -24.34 34.42
C VAL A 30 12.70 -23.36 33.47
N LEU A 31 12.07 -22.23 33.16
CA LEU A 31 12.68 -21.19 32.33
C LEU A 31 13.93 -20.58 32.96
N ASP A 32 13.93 -20.33 34.28
CA ASP A 32 15.09 -19.78 34.98
C ASP A 32 16.23 -20.79 35.08
N ALA A 33 15.92 -22.07 35.31
CA ALA A 33 16.91 -23.14 35.24
C ALA A 33 17.50 -23.28 33.83
N ALA A 34 16.67 -23.22 32.79
CA ALA A 34 17.10 -23.26 31.41
C ALA A 34 18.05 -22.11 31.08
N ARG A 35 17.74 -20.89 31.52
CA ARG A 35 18.61 -19.71 31.35
C ARG A 35 19.95 -19.86 32.05
N LYS A 36 19.97 -20.43 33.27
CA LYS A 36 21.21 -20.68 34.02
C LYS A 36 22.16 -21.65 33.29
N VAL A 37 21.62 -22.62 32.57
CA VAL A 37 22.41 -23.55 31.74
C VAL A 37 22.72 -23.01 30.33
N GLY A 38 22.43 -21.73 30.08
CA GLY A 38 22.79 -21.03 28.85
C GLY A 38 21.68 -20.99 27.78
N ALA A 39 20.44 -21.39 28.11
CA ALA A 39 19.33 -21.21 27.17
C ALA A 39 19.05 -19.71 26.98
N THR A 40 19.15 -19.25 25.74
CA THR A 40 18.79 -17.89 25.36
C THR A 40 17.30 -17.81 25.09
N ARG A 41 16.68 -16.68 25.46
CA ARG A 41 15.32 -16.38 24.99
C ARG A 41 15.41 -16.27 23.46
N PRO A 42 14.63 -17.03 22.69
CA PRO A 42 14.58 -16.83 21.25
C PRO A 42 14.21 -15.36 21.01
N ALA A 43 14.94 -14.71 20.09
CA ALA A 43 14.56 -13.38 19.67
C ALA A 43 13.08 -13.41 19.25
N PRO A 44 12.28 -12.38 19.56
CA PRO A 44 10.93 -12.32 19.05
C PRO A 44 11.02 -12.52 17.54
N GLU A 45 10.25 -13.48 17.04
CA GLU A 45 10.23 -13.79 15.61
C GLU A 45 9.92 -12.49 14.89
N LYS A 46 10.86 -12.00 14.08
CA LYS A 46 10.62 -10.81 13.26
C LYS A 46 9.51 -11.20 12.31
N TYR A 47 8.29 -10.73 12.58
CA TYR A 47 7.15 -10.98 11.72
C TYR A 47 7.44 -10.37 10.35
N VAL A 48 7.88 -11.21 9.42
CA VAL A 48 8.22 -10.87 8.04
C VAL A 48 6.89 -10.61 7.32
N GLY A 49 6.34 -9.41 7.47
CA GLY A 49 5.05 -9.08 6.85
C GLY A 49 4.37 -7.80 7.33
N ARG A 50 4.78 -7.20 8.46
CA ARG A 50 4.21 -5.91 8.87
C ARG A 50 5.05 -4.75 8.37
N HIS A 51 4.61 -4.17 7.26
CA HIS A 51 5.17 -2.92 6.75
C HIS A 51 5.04 -1.80 7.80
N PRO A 52 6.02 -0.87 7.90
CA PRO A 52 5.92 0.24 8.83
C PRO A 52 4.61 1.03 8.65
N GLY A 53 3.82 1.16 9.72
CA GLY A 53 2.53 1.84 9.71
C GLY A 53 1.32 0.98 9.36
N TYR A 54 1.49 -0.34 9.15
CA TYR A 54 0.38 -1.29 9.06
C TYR A 54 -0.42 -1.29 10.39
N PRO A 55 -1.76 -1.21 10.36
CA PRO A 55 -2.58 -1.21 11.57
C PRO A 55 -2.43 -2.53 12.35
N GLU A 56 -1.96 -2.45 13.59
CA GLU A 56 -1.70 -3.66 14.40
C GLU A 56 -2.96 -4.44 14.77
N THR A 57 -4.09 -3.72 14.84
CA THR A 57 -5.43 -4.22 15.14
C THR A 57 -6.44 -3.62 14.16
N CYS A 58 -7.52 -4.35 13.88
CA CYS A 58 -8.64 -3.84 13.11
C CYS A 58 -9.96 -4.35 13.67
N ARG A 59 -11.05 -3.59 13.45
CA ARG A 59 -12.40 -4.05 13.82
C ARG A 59 -12.80 -5.26 12.96
N ARG A 60 -13.65 -6.13 13.53
CA ARG A 60 -14.20 -7.29 12.80
C ARG A 60 -14.84 -6.84 11.47
N GLY A 61 -14.51 -7.54 10.38
CA GLY A 61 -15.00 -7.23 9.03
C GLY A 61 -14.20 -6.17 8.27
N CYS A 62 -13.12 -5.61 8.84
CA CYS A 62 -12.28 -4.62 8.16
C CYS A 62 -11.05 -5.22 7.44
N GLY A 63 -10.71 -6.49 7.70
CA GLY A 63 -9.51 -7.13 7.15
C GLY A 63 -9.40 -7.07 5.63
N ALA A 64 -10.45 -7.50 4.91
CA ALA A 64 -10.47 -7.47 3.45
C ALA A 64 -10.34 -6.04 2.85
N LEU A 65 -10.85 -5.02 3.55
CA LEU A 65 -10.67 -3.63 3.12
C LEU A 65 -9.23 -3.15 3.34
N LEU A 66 -8.58 -3.57 4.43
CA LEU A 66 -7.17 -3.28 4.68
C LEU A 66 -6.25 -3.95 3.67
N GLU A 67 -6.51 -5.21 3.30
CA GLU A 67 -5.79 -5.90 2.21
C GLU A 67 -5.93 -5.14 0.88
N LYS A 68 -7.13 -4.62 0.59
CA LYS A 68 -7.34 -3.80 -0.61
C LYS A 68 -6.59 -2.47 -0.54
N VAL A 69 -6.54 -1.82 0.63
CA VAL A 69 -5.71 -0.63 0.85
C VAL A 69 -4.24 -0.96 0.61
N GLU A 70 -3.75 -2.09 1.14
CA GLU A 70 -2.38 -2.55 0.95
C GLU A 70 -2.03 -2.75 -0.51
N ALA A 71 -2.88 -3.45 -1.27
CA ALA A 71 -2.69 -3.68 -2.69
C ALA A 71 -2.62 -2.37 -3.49
N LEU A 72 -3.52 -1.41 -3.20
CA LEU A 72 -3.53 -0.10 -3.86
C LEU A 72 -2.28 0.72 -3.52
N LEU A 73 -1.83 0.68 -2.27
CA LEU A 73 -0.61 1.36 -1.85
C LEU A 73 0.62 0.73 -2.51
N ALA A 74 0.70 -0.59 -2.57
CA ALA A 74 1.80 -1.32 -3.20
C ALA A 74 1.90 -1.00 -4.69
N ASP A 75 0.78 -1.01 -5.41
CA ASP A 75 0.72 -0.64 -6.83
C ASP A 75 1.22 0.79 -7.08
N MET A 76 0.78 1.75 -6.25
CA MET A 76 1.24 3.13 -6.33
C MET A 76 2.64 3.37 -5.71
N LYS A 77 3.28 2.34 -5.15
CA LYS A 77 4.56 2.40 -4.41
C LYS A 77 4.54 3.42 -3.26
N LEU A 78 3.44 3.45 -2.50
CA LEU A 78 3.22 4.36 -1.39
C LEU A 78 3.30 3.65 -0.04
N PRO A 79 3.82 4.32 1.01
CA PRO A 79 3.82 3.76 2.36
C PRO A 79 2.43 3.83 3.01
N TRP A 80 2.18 2.99 4.02
CA TRP A 80 0.97 3.02 4.85
C TRP A 80 0.69 4.38 5.53
N ALA A 81 1.74 5.15 5.79
CA ALA A 81 1.62 6.52 6.29
C ALA A 81 0.78 7.42 5.34
N TYR A 82 0.83 7.16 4.03
CA TYR A 82 0.00 7.86 3.05
C TYR A 82 -1.48 7.59 3.26
N ALA A 83 -1.89 6.31 3.39
CA ALA A 83 -3.27 5.95 3.68
C ALA A 83 -3.77 6.56 4.99
N THR A 84 -2.92 6.59 6.03
CA THR A 84 -3.26 7.26 7.29
C THR A 84 -3.49 8.77 7.10
N ALA A 85 -2.62 9.44 6.33
CA ALA A 85 -2.77 10.86 6.04
C ALA A 85 -4.04 11.16 5.22
N THR A 86 -4.33 10.35 4.20
CA THR A 86 -5.57 10.45 3.41
C THR A 86 -6.80 10.25 4.29
N LEU A 87 -6.80 9.22 5.14
CA LEU A 87 -7.91 8.97 6.07
C LEU A 87 -8.13 10.15 7.03
N ARG A 88 -7.04 10.75 7.55
CA ARG A 88 -7.12 11.94 8.41
C ARG A 88 -7.70 13.15 7.69
N GLN A 89 -7.40 13.33 6.41
CA GLN A 89 -7.99 14.40 5.61
C GLN A 89 -9.51 14.20 5.41
N MET A 90 -9.94 12.95 5.19
CA MET A 90 -11.35 12.62 4.95
C MET A 90 -12.21 12.63 6.22
N HIS A 91 -11.69 12.09 7.32
CA HIS A 91 -12.45 11.82 8.54
C HIS A 91 -11.84 12.44 9.81
N ARG A 92 -11.05 13.52 9.66
CA ARG A 92 -10.44 14.35 10.73
C ARG A 92 -9.86 13.56 11.91
N ASN A 93 -8.53 13.42 11.94
CA ASN A 93 -7.77 12.82 13.07
C ASN A 93 -8.09 11.34 13.35
N MET A 94 -8.54 10.60 12.34
CA MET A 94 -8.77 9.16 12.46
C MET A 94 -7.48 8.34 12.30
N ARG A 95 -7.38 7.25 13.05
CA ARG A 95 -6.35 6.20 12.94
C ARG A 95 -6.91 5.00 12.17
N LEU A 96 -6.07 4.33 11.38
CA LEU A 96 -6.49 3.15 10.59
C LEU A 96 -7.02 2.03 11.49
N GLU A 97 -6.42 1.85 12.66
CA GLU A 97 -6.80 0.84 13.65
C GLU A 97 -8.23 1.05 14.20
N TRP A 98 -8.71 2.30 14.17
CA TRP A 98 -10.02 2.68 14.72
C TRP A 98 -11.09 2.87 13.64
N ALA A 99 -10.68 2.87 12.38
CA ALA A 99 -11.55 3.08 11.25
C ALA A 99 -12.69 2.05 11.22
N THR A 100 -13.89 2.52 10.91
CA THR A 100 -15.03 1.66 10.63
C THR A 100 -14.96 1.13 9.19
N ALA A 101 -15.66 0.03 8.89
CA ALA A 101 -15.72 -0.52 7.53
C ALA A 101 -16.17 0.53 6.50
N ARG A 102 -17.12 1.39 6.86
CA ARG A 102 -17.56 2.51 5.99
C ARG A 102 -16.42 3.48 5.69
N GLN A 103 -15.67 3.91 6.70
CA GLN A 103 -14.54 4.83 6.52
C GLN A 103 -13.40 4.20 5.70
N LEU A 104 -13.15 2.90 5.87
CA LEU A 104 -12.19 2.17 5.04
C LEU A 104 -12.68 2.04 3.60
N HIS A 105 -13.97 1.86 3.38
CA HIS A 105 -14.54 1.83 2.04
C HIS A 105 -14.39 3.20 1.34
N ASP A 106 -14.64 4.30 2.06
CA ASP A 106 -14.41 5.65 1.57
C ASP A 106 -12.92 5.87 1.23
N LEU A 107 -12.01 5.42 2.10
CA LEU A 107 -10.57 5.47 1.86
C LEU A 107 -10.17 4.67 0.62
N VAL A 108 -10.68 3.44 0.44
CA VAL A 108 -10.44 2.62 -0.75
C VAL A 108 -10.91 3.37 -2.01
N ALA A 109 -12.10 3.96 -1.99
CA ALA A 109 -12.62 4.72 -3.13
C ALA A 109 -11.70 5.91 -3.47
N ALA A 110 -11.22 6.64 -2.46
CA ALA A 110 -10.29 7.74 -2.65
C ALA A 110 -8.94 7.27 -3.24
N LEU A 111 -8.40 6.14 -2.77
CA LEU A 111 -7.16 5.57 -3.28
C LEU A 111 -7.29 5.05 -4.71
N VAL A 112 -8.42 4.44 -5.08
CA VAL A 112 -8.71 4.04 -6.48
C VAL A 112 -8.72 5.26 -7.41
N VAL A 113 -9.34 6.36 -6.98
CA VAL A 113 -9.34 7.61 -7.76
C VAL A 113 -7.92 8.18 -7.88
N GLU A 114 -7.13 8.15 -6.81
CA GLU A 114 -5.73 8.60 -6.86
C GLU A 114 -4.88 7.73 -7.79
N GLN A 115 -5.03 6.40 -7.74
CA GLN A 115 -4.35 5.46 -8.64
C GLN A 115 -4.70 5.77 -10.10
N LYS A 116 -5.99 5.95 -10.42
CA LYS A 116 -6.43 6.30 -11.77
C LYS A 116 -5.77 7.60 -12.27
N LYS A 117 -5.67 8.63 -11.43
CA LYS A 117 -5.01 9.89 -11.80
C LYS A 117 -3.53 9.67 -12.13
N ARG A 118 -2.82 8.86 -11.34
CA ARG A 118 -1.40 8.54 -11.57
C ARG A 118 -1.20 7.81 -12.88
N HIS A 119 -1.99 6.76 -13.14
CA HIS A 119 -1.93 6.03 -14.41
C HIS A 119 -2.23 6.93 -15.62
N MET A 120 -3.22 7.81 -15.51
CA MET A 120 -3.53 8.74 -16.60
C MET A 120 -2.42 9.77 -16.82
N LEU A 121 -1.80 10.27 -15.75
CA LEU A 121 -0.63 11.15 -15.87
C LEU A 121 0.57 10.44 -16.50
N GLU A 122 0.82 9.19 -16.12
CA GLU A 122 1.86 8.35 -16.74
C GLU A 122 1.58 8.10 -18.23
N ALA A 123 0.32 7.82 -18.60
CA ALA A 123 -0.08 7.67 -19.99
C ALA A 123 0.17 8.96 -20.79
N VAL A 124 -0.33 10.11 -20.30
CA VAL A 124 -0.13 11.43 -20.92
C VAL A 124 1.36 11.74 -21.09
N THR A 125 2.17 11.53 -20.05
CA THR A 125 3.61 11.82 -20.10
C THR A 125 4.36 10.88 -21.05
N SER A 126 3.98 9.62 -21.12
CA SER A 126 4.56 8.66 -22.07
C SER A 126 4.23 9.02 -23.53
N LEU A 127 2.98 9.37 -23.82
CA LEU A 127 2.54 9.82 -25.15
C LEU A 127 3.21 11.14 -25.54
N ALA A 128 3.26 12.10 -24.62
CA ALA A 128 3.94 13.37 -24.83
C ALA A 128 5.41 13.17 -25.21
N ARG A 129 6.11 12.28 -24.47
CA ARG A 129 7.50 11.92 -24.77
C ARG A 129 7.64 11.28 -26.14
N ALA A 130 6.78 10.34 -26.50
CA ALA A 130 6.78 9.69 -27.82
C ALA A 130 6.51 10.69 -28.96
N LEU A 131 5.73 11.73 -28.69
CA LEU A 131 5.45 12.81 -29.65
C LEU A 131 6.52 13.90 -29.69
N GLY A 132 7.53 13.84 -28.81
CA GLY A 132 8.55 14.89 -28.68
C GLY A 132 8.04 16.18 -28.07
N ARG A 133 6.91 16.14 -27.34
CA ARG A 133 6.32 17.31 -26.66
C ARG A 133 7.03 17.60 -25.35
N THR A 134 7.18 18.88 -25.05
CA THR A 134 7.75 19.41 -23.80
C THR A 134 6.67 19.66 -22.75
N ASP A 135 7.08 19.91 -21.50
CA ASP A 135 6.16 20.32 -20.43
C ASP A 135 5.46 21.66 -20.75
N SER A 136 6.09 22.54 -21.52
CA SER A 136 5.48 23.78 -22.00
C SER A 136 4.30 23.49 -22.93
N ASP A 137 4.49 22.55 -23.87
CA ASP A 137 3.44 22.12 -24.80
C ASP A 137 2.27 21.48 -24.07
N LEU A 138 2.53 20.69 -23.03
CA LEU A 138 1.49 20.10 -22.19
C LEU A 138 0.70 21.17 -21.43
N ASN A 139 1.37 22.19 -20.90
CA ASN A 139 0.69 23.31 -20.24
C ASN A 139 -0.12 24.17 -21.23
N ALA A 140 0.34 24.31 -22.48
CA ALA A 140 -0.41 25.00 -23.53
C ALA A 140 -1.65 24.19 -23.94
N LEU A 141 -1.50 22.87 -24.14
CA LEU A 141 -2.59 21.96 -24.45
C LEU A 141 -3.63 21.94 -23.31
N ALA A 142 -3.18 21.85 -22.05
CA ALA A 142 -4.07 21.87 -20.90
C ALA A 142 -4.89 23.18 -20.82
N ARG A 143 -4.27 24.33 -21.16
CA ARG A 143 -4.97 25.62 -21.25
C ARG A 143 -5.98 25.65 -22.39
N TRP A 144 -5.64 25.05 -23.53
CA TRP A 144 -6.53 24.98 -24.69
C TRP A 144 -7.75 24.08 -24.43
N LEU A 145 -7.55 22.96 -23.74
CA LEU A 145 -8.62 22.03 -23.35
C LEU A 145 -9.49 22.55 -22.19
N ALA A 146 -9.06 23.60 -21.48
CA ALA A 146 -9.81 24.13 -20.35
C ALA A 146 -11.12 24.78 -20.81
N PRO A 147 -12.29 24.28 -20.35
CA PRO A 147 -13.56 24.90 -20.71
C PRO A 147 -13.65 26.29 -20.08
N VAL A 148 -14.28 27.23 -20.79
CA VAL A 148 -14.49 28.61 -20.31
C VAL A 148 -15.19 28.64 -18.96
N SER A 149 -16.08 27.67 -18.71
CA SER A 149 -16.82 27.54 -17.45
C SER A 149 -15.97 27.13 -16.25
N ARG A 150 -14.74 26.61 -16.45
CA ARG A 150 -13.85 26.21 -15.36
C ARG A 150 -12.38 26.35 -15.77
N PRO A 151 -11.71 27.45 -15.38
CA PRO A 151 -10.34 27.71 -15.78
C PRO A 151 -9.37 26.65 -15.24
N LEU A 152 -8.26 26.48 -15.95
CA LEU A 152 -7.19 25.55 -15.59
C LEU A 152 -6.66 25.85 -14.18
N THR A 153 -6.57 24.82 -13.34
CA THR A 153 -5.88 24.97 -12.05
C THR A 153 -4.37 24.79 -12.24
N PRO A 154 -3.52 25.44 -11.42
CA PRO A 154 -2.07 25.21 -11.46
C PRO A 154 -1.65 23.75 -11.25
N LYS A 155 -2.55 22.91 -10.72
CA LYS A 155 -2.35 21.47 -10.46
C LYS A 155 -3.24 20.61 -11.34
N TRP A 156 -3.42 20.97 -12.61
CA TRP A 156 -4.24 20.21 -13.56
C TRP A 156 -3.84 18.73 -13.67
N GLN A 157 -2.56 18.42 -13.43
CA GLN A 157 -2.01 17.05 -13.36
C GLN A 157 -2.69 16.17 -12.30
N ARG A 158 -3.51 16.75 -11.40
CA ARG A 158 -4.28 16.05 -10.37
C ARG A 158 -5.79 16.04 -10.63
N ASP A 159 -6.24 16.58 -11.76
CA ASP A 159 -7.63 16.58 -12.21
C ASP A 159 -7.80 15.58 -13.35
N LEU A 160 -8.58 14.54 -13.06
CA LEU A 160 -8.74 13.39 -13.94
C LEU A 160 -9.31 13.76 -15.31
N ARG A 161 -10.21 14.75 -15.37
CA ARG A 161 -10.87 15.14 -16.63
C ARG A 161 -9.90 15.75 -17.61
N TYR A 162 -8.97 16.57 -17.10
CA TYR A 162 -7.91 17.15 -17.93
C TYR A 162 -6.96 16.06 -18.41
N LEU A 163 -6.60 15.12 -17.54
CA LEU A 163 -5.74 13.99 -17.93
C LEU A 163 -6.39 13.11 -19.00
N GLU A 164 -7.69 12.82 -18.88
CA GLU A 164 -8.46 12.04 -19.86
C GLU A 164 -8.52 12.76 -21.22
N ALA A 165 -8.88 14.04 -21.25
CA ALA A 165 -8.92 14.84 -22.48
C ALA A 165 -7.55 14.97 -23.14
N MET A 166 -6.48 15.11 -22.35
CA MET A 166 -5.12 15.14 -22.86
C MET A 166 -4.68 13.79 -23.41
N ALA A 167 -4.99 12.69 -22.72
CA ALA A 167 -4.67 11.35 -23.19
C ALA A 167 -5.37 11.05 -24.53
N GLU A 168 -6.65 11.42 -24.66
CA GLU A 168 -7.41 11.26 -25.90
C GLU A 168 -6.78 12.05 -27.06
N THR A 169 -6.47 13.34 -26.82
CA THR A 169 -5.88 14.22 -27.83
C THR A 169 -4.51 13.69 -28.30
N LEU A 170 -3.62 13.37 -27.36
CA LEU A 170 -2.27 12.88 -27.67
C LEU A 170 -2.29 11.50 -28.32
N SER A 171 -3.23 10.63 -27.92
CA SER A 171 -3.42 9.32 -28.54
C SER A 171 -3.84 9.45 -30.00
N GLY A 172 -4.77 10.36 -30.30
CA GLY A 172 -5.19 10.66 -31.68
C GLY A 172 -4.05 11.18 -32.55
N GLU A 173 -3.24 12.10 -32.03
CA GLU A 173 -2.04 12.60 -32.73
C GLU A 173 -1.02 11.50 -33.01
N TRP A 174 -0.77 10.63 -32.03
CA TRP A 174 0.16 9.52 -32.17
C TRP A 174 -0.32 8.50 -33.21
N ALA A 175 -1.61 8.16 -33.19
CA ALA A 175 -2.22 7.28 -34.17
C ALA A 175 -2.13 7.85 -35.60
N ALA A 176 -2.38 9.16 -35.77
CA ALA A 176 -2.23 9.83 -37.07
C ALA A 176 -0.78 9.77 -37.58
N ARG A 177 0.22 9.98 -36.71
CA ARG A 177 1.64 9.85 -37.07
C ARG A 177 2.00 8.42 -37.48
N GLN A 178 1.51 7.42 -36.77
CA GLN A 178 1.75 6.01 -37.15
C GLN A 178 1.12 5.66 -38.50
N ALA A 179 -0.10 6.12 -38.76
CA ALA A 179 -0.77 5.89 -40.03
C ALA A 179 0.01 6.53 -41.20
N ALA A 180 0.51 7.76 -41.02
CA ALA A 180 1.33 8.43 -42.01
C ALA A 180 2.65 7.70 -42.29
N ALA A 181 3.33 7.21 -41.24
CA ALA A 181 4.57 6.44 -41.37
C ALA A 181 4.34 5.13 -42.17
N ARG A 182 3.28 4.38 -41.84
CA ARG A 182 2.92 3.14 -42.57
C ARG A 182 2.56 3.40 -44.02
N ALA A 183 1.86 4.50 -44.32
CA ALA A 183 1.54 4.87 -45.69
C ALA A 183 2.79 5.22 -46.51
N ALA A 184 3.79 5.85 -45.87
CA ALA A 184 5.07 6.15 -46.52
C ALA A 184 5.93 4.91 -46.79
N GLU A 185 5.86 3.89 -45.93
CA GLU A 185 6.55 2.60 -46.15
C GLU A 185 5.91 1.75 -47.27
N ALA A 186 4.63 1.98 -47.55
CA ALA A 186 3.88 1.24 -48.56
C ALA A 186 3.90 1.88 -49.97
N ALA A 187 4.45 3.08 -50.10
CA ALA A 187 4.56 3.85 -51.35
C ALA A 187 5.96 3.73 -51.95
#